data_AF-A0A1F8GED9-F1
#
_entry.id   AF-A0A1F8GED9-F1
#
_cell.length_a   1.000
_cell.length_b   1.000
_cell.length_c   1.000
_cell.angle_alpha   90.00
_cell.angle_beta   90.00
_cell.angle_gamma   90.00
#
_symmetry.space_group_name_H-M   'P 1'
#
loop_
_entity.id
_entity.type
_entity.pdbx_description
1 polymer ?
#
loop_
_entity_poly.entity_id
_entity_poly.type
_entity_poly.pdbx_seq_one_letter_code
_entity_poly.pdbx_strand_id
1 'polypeptide(L)'
;MTGIGILAMIASLTIVVLGLPAQIIKNHRDPKNCEGIDYRLVLSVGIAYLFWSLYGWTKPDWFLIISQTPGCVLSSILIFQMIRYRTRR
;
A
#
# COMPACT_ATOMS: atom_id res chain seq x y z
N MET A 1 -1.53 -25.78 5.20
CA MET A 1 -1.46 -24.34 5.54
C MET A 1 -1.27 -24.22 7.04
N THR A 2 -0.11 -23.75 7.51
CA THR A 2 0.19 -23.56 8.94
C THR A 2 -0.56 -22.33 9.47
N GLY A 3 -1.14 -22.41 10.68
CA GLY A 3 -1.95 -21.33 11.27
C GLY A 3 -1.22 -19.98 11.39
N ILE A 4 0.12 -20.01 11.46
CA ILE A 4 0.98 -18.81 11.46
C ILE A 4 0.85 -18.01 10.16
N GLY A 5 0.70 -18.70 9.02
CA GLY A 5 0.47 -18.04 7.74
C GLY A 5 -0.78 -17.17 7.82
N ILE A 6 -1.93 -17.78 8.13
CA ILE A 6 -3.24 -17.09 8.19
C ILE A 6 -3.20 -15.84 9.10
N LEU A 7 -2.55 -15.93 10.27
CA LEU A 7 -2.38 -14.79 11.18
C LEU A 7 -1.56 -13.66 10.55
N ALA A 8 -0.46 -13.98 9.86
CA ALA A 8 0.33 -12.99 9.12
C ALA A 8 -0.47 -12.36 7.96
N MET A 9 -1.44 -13.08 7.37
CA MET A 9 -2.32 -12.52 6.32
C MET A 9 -3.20 -11.45 6.91
N ILE A 10 -3.86 -11.79 8.02
CA ILE A 10 -4.83 -10.93 8.67
C ILE A 10 -4.11 -9.67 9.16
N ALA A 11 -2.91 -9.83 9.75
CA ALA A 11 -2.08 -8.70 10.15
C ALA A 11 -1.69 -7.82 8.95
N SER A 12 -1.19 -8.40 7.86
CA SER A 12 -0.84 -7.64 6.64
C SER A 12 -2.05 -6.93 6.03
N LEU A 13 -3.18 -7.63 5.88
CA LEU A 13 -4.43 -7.07 5.39
C LEU A 13 -4.91 -5.93 6.28
N THR A 14 -4.81 -6.05 7.60
CA THR A 14 -5.23 -4.99 8.52
C THR A 14 -4.36 -3.74 8.36
N ILE A 15 -3.05 -3.91 8.22
CA ILE A 15 -2.12 -2.79 7.98
C ILE A 15 -2.38 -2.13 6.63
N VAL A 16 -2.59 -2.94 5.59
CA VAL A 16 -2.87 -2.46 4.23
C VAL A 16 -4.22 -1.74 4.15
N VAL A 17 -5.26 -2.33 4.73
CA VAL A 17 -6.65 -1.86 4.65
C VAL A 17 -6.93 -0.73 5.64
N LEU A 18 -6.18 -0.59 6.74
CA LEU A 18 -6.35 0.55 7.65
C LEU A 18 -5.28 1.62 7.42
N GLY A 19 -4.01 1.22 7.28
CA GLY A 19 -2.89 2.15 7.20
C GLY A 19 -2.91 3.00 5.93
N LEU A 20 -3.00 2.37 4.74
CA LEU A 20 -3.00 3.11 3.47
C LEU A 20 -4.21 4.05 3.35
N PRO A 21 -5.47 3.64 3.54
CA PRO A 21 -6.60 4.55 3.39
C PRO A 21 -6.69 5.59 4.50
N ALA A 22 -6.27 5.30 5.74
CA ALA A 22 -6.16 6.36 6.76
C ALA A 22 -5.16 7.45 6.31
N GLN A 23 -4.08 7.04 5.64
CA GLN A 23 -3.09 7.95 5.07
C GLN A 23 -3.64 8.71 3.85
N ILE A 24 -4.44 8.07 2.99
CA ILE A 24 -5.17 8.71 1.88
C ILE A 24 -6.13 9.79 2.41
N ILE A 25 -6.96 9.45 3.41
CA ILE A 25 -7.96 10.36 3.99
C ILE A 25 -7.27 11.55 4.65
N LYS A 26 -6.18 11.32 5.38
CA LYS A 26 -5.40 12.39 6.02
C LYS A 26 -4.77 13.32 4.99
N ASN A 27 -4.22 12.76 3.90
CA ASN A 27 -3.66 13.52 2.78
C ASN A 27 -4.73 14.35 2.04
N HIS A 28 -5.93 13.79 1.87
CA HIS A 28 -7.06 14.49 1.23
C HIS A 28 -7.64 15.60 2.12
N ARG A 29 -7.67 15.40 3.45
CA ARG A 29 -8.22 16.37 4.41
C ARG A 29 -7.29 17.57 4.63
N ASP A 30 -5.98 17.35 4.67
CA ASP A 30 -4.99 18.40 4.90
C ASP A 30 -3.82 18.33 3.89
N PRO A 31 -4.03 18.81 2.65
CA PRO A 31 -2.98 18.81 1.61
C PRO A 31 -1.79 19.71 1.94
N LYS A 32 -1.89 20.59 2.96
CA LYS A 32 -0.78 21.38 3.49
C LYS A 32 0.16 20.59 4.41
N ASN A 33 -0.38 19.60 5.14
CA ASN A 33 0.36 18.85 6.16
C ASN A 33 1.05 17.57 5.63
N CYS A 34 1.09 17.41 4.30
CA CYS A 34 1.82 16.33 3.62
C CYS A 34 3.35 16.42 3.80
N GLU A 35 3.86 17.46 4.47
CA GLU A 35 5.29 17.65 4.74
C GLU A 35 5.89 16.55 5.62
N GLY A 36 5.07 15.83 6.39
CA GLY A 36 5.53 14.71 7.22
C GLY A 36 5.76 13.39 6.47
N ILE A 37 5.31 13.25 5.22
CA ILE A 37 5.39 11.98 4.49
C ILE A 37 6.15 12.19 3.19
N ASP A 38 7.37 11.66 3.14
CA ASP A 38 8.20 11.72 1.95
C ASP A 38 7.58 10.89 0.82
N TYR A 39 7.29 11.55 -0.30
CA TYR A 39 6.83 10.94 -1.54
C TYR A 39 7.70 9.75 -1.96
N ARG A 40 9.02 9.83 -1.75
CA ARG A 40 9.96 8.76 -2.10
C ARG A 40 9.72 7.51 -1.27
N LEU A 41 9.36 7.67 0.00
CA LEU A 41 9.04 6.54 0.89
C LEU A 41 7.78 5.82 0.38
N VAL A 42 6.75 6.58 0.04
CA VAL A 42 5.49 6.05 -0.50
C VAL A 42 5.70 5.34 -1.84
N LEU A 43 6.50 5.95 -2.73
CA LEU A 43 6.84 5.35 -4.01
C LEU A 43 7.59 4.03 -3.84
N SER A 44 8.58 3.99 -2.93
CA SER A 44 9.33 2.76 -2.61
C SER A 44 8.42 1.67 -2.06
N VAL A 45 7.46 2.03 -1.20
CA VAL A 45 6.46 1.10 -0.67
C VAL A 45 5.55 0.56 -1.78
N GLY A 46 5.11 1.41 -2.72
CA GLY A 46 4.32 0.97 -3.87
C GLY A 46 5.08 0.04 -4.82
N ILE A 47 6.36 0.33 -5.09
CA ILE A 47 7.23 -0.55 -5.89
C ILE A 47 7.46 -1.88 -5.15
N ALA A 48 7.63 -1.86 -3.84
CA ALA A 48 7.74 -3.07 -3.04
C ALA A 48 6.47 -3.93 -3.15
N TYR A 49 5.28 -3.36 -2.97
CA TYR A 49 4.01 -4.08 -3.15
C TYR A 49 3.85 -4.65 -4.57
N LEU A 50 4.26 -3.91 -5.61
CA LEU A 50 4.30 -4.40 -7.00
C LEU A 50 5.22 -5.62 -7.14
N PHE A 51 6.44 -5.54 -6.64
CA PHE A 51 7.43 -6.63 -6.73
C PHE A 51 6.98 -7.86 -5.94
N TRP A 52 6.42 -7.66 -4.76
CA TRP A 52 5.88 -8.76 -3.95
C TRP A 52 4.62 -9.38 -4.54
N SER A 53 3.75 -8.58 -5.18
CA SER A 53 2.61 -9.10 -5.94
C SER A 53 3.07 -9.92 -7.15
N LEU A 54 4.08 -9.44 -7.88
CA LEU A 54 4.71 -10.18 -8.98
C LEU A 54 5.35 -11.49 -8.49
N TYR A 55 6.03 -11.45 -7.34
CA TYR A 55 6.63 -12.61 -6.70
C TYR A 55 5.58 -13.64 -6.25
N GLY A 56 4.46 -13.18 -5.72
CA GLY A 56 3.32 -14.03 -5.38
C GLY A 56 2.69 -14.71 -6.61
N TRP A 57 2.93 -14.20 -7.82
CA TRP A 57 2.52 -14.86 -9.06
C TRP A 57 3.53 -15.91 -9.54
N THR A 58 4.83 -15.74 -9.27
CA THR A 58 5.86 -16.71 -9.70
C THR A 58 5.93 -17.93 -8.80
N LYS A 59 5.67 -17.78 -7.49
CA LYS A 59 5.33 -18.90 -6.61
C LYS A 59 3.85 -18.81 -6.31
N PRO A 60 3.00 -19.81 -6.65
CA PRO A 60 1.55 -19.76 -6.46
C PRO A 60 1.17 -19.88 -4.97
N ASP A 61 1.68 -18.96 -4.15
CA ASP A 61 1.30 -18.70 -2.79
C ASP A 61 0.10 -17.74 -2.84
N TRP A 62 -1.09 -18.33 -2.92
CA TRP A 62 -2.38 -17.63 -2.89
C TRP A 62 -2.49 -16.60 -1.75
N PHE A 63 -1.82 -16.91 -0.64
CA PHE A 63 -1.65 -16.03 0.51
C PHE A 63 -1.04 -14.66 0.16
N LEU A 64 0.07 -14.68 -0.56
CA LEU A 64 0.83 -13.48 -0.90
C LEU A 64 0.03 -12.65 -1.89
N ILE A 65 -0.57 -13.29 -2.88
CA ILE A 65 -1.41 -12.64 -3.89
C ILE A 65 -2.57 -11.91 -3.22
N ILE A 66 -3.40 -12.61 -2.44
CA ILE A 66 -4.62 -12.01 -1.86
C ILE A 66 -4.29 -10.89 -0.86
N SER A 67 -3.18 -10.98 -0.13
CA SER A 67 -2.76 -9.96 0.83
C SER A 67 -2.10 -8.74 0.16
N GLN A 68 -1.25 -8.96 -0.84
CA GLN A 68 -0.44 -7.91 -1.46
C GLN A 68 -1.19 -7.16 -2.57
N THR A 69 -2.11 -7.82 -3.29
CA THR A 69 -2.84 -7.20 -4.42
C THR A 69 -3.66 -5.97 -3.99
N PRO A 70 -4.42 -6.01 -2.87
CA PRO A 70 -5.12 -4.81 -2.36
C PRO A 70 -4.14 -3.70 -1.97
N GLY A 71 -2.99 -4.05 -1.39
CA GLY A 71 -1.95 -3.09 -1.01
C GLY A 71 -1.31 -2.40 -2.21
N CYS A 72 -1.10 -3.15 -3.29
CA CYS A 72 -0.62 -2.62 -4.56
C CYS A 72 -1.62 -1.62 -5.17
N VAL A 73 -2.92 -1.94 -5.17
CA VAL A 73 -3.97 -1.06 -5.68
C VAL A 73 -4.09 0.21 -4.83
N LEU A 74 -4.17 0.07 -3.50
CA LEU A 74 -4.30 1.21 -2.58
C LEU A 74 -3.07 2.10 -2.61
N SER A 75 -1.87 1.52 -2.68
CA SER A 75 -0.62 2.28 -2.79
C SER A 75 -0.55 3.04 -4.13
N SER A 76 -1.00 2.44 -5.23
CA SER A 76 -1.08 3.11 -6.54
C SER A 76 -2.03 4.32 -6.51
N ILE A 77 -3.19 4.19 -5.87
CA ILE A 77 -4.15 5.29 -5.68
C ILE A 77 -3.53 6.42 -4.84
N LEU A 78 -2.82 6.07 -3.77
CA LEU A 78 -2.17 7.05 -2.88
C LEU A 78 -1.03 7.79 -3.61
N ILE A 79 -0.20 7.08 -4.39
CA ILE A 79 0.83 7.68 -5.26
C ILE A 79 0.18 8.63 -6.28
N PHE A 80 -0.89 8.19 -6.93
CA PHE A 80 -1.62 9.01 -7.89
C PHE A 80 -2.17 10.30 -7.27
N GLN A 81 -2.76 10.22 -6.07
CA GLN A 81 -3.18 11.41 -5.33
C GLN A 81 -1.99 12.33 -5.02
N MET A 82 -0.89 11.80 -4.48
CA MET A 82 0.29 12.61 -4.15
C MET A 82 0.85 13.34 -5.37
N ILE A 83 0.91 12.69 -6.54
CA ILE A 83 1.34 13.33 -7.79
C ILE A 83 0.37 14.46 -8.17
N ARG A 84 -0.94 14.20 -8.15
CA ARG A 84 -1.98 15.20 -8.47
C ARG A 84 -1.94 16.43 -7.55
N TYR A 85 -1.76 16.23 -6.24
CA TYR A 85 -1.66 17.33 -5.27
C TYR A 85 -0.36 18.11 -5.42
N ARG A 86 0.75 17.45 -5.78
CA ARG A 86 2.03 18.12 -6.05
C ARG A 86 1.98 18.96 -7.33
N THR A 87 1.34 18.48 -8.39
CA THR A 87 1.16 19.22 -9.65
C THR A 87 0.20 20.42 -9.51
N ARG A 88 -0.66 20.44 -8.47
CA ARG A 88 -1.56 21.58 -8.19
C ARG A 88 -0.97 22.62 -7.22
N ARG A 89 0.23 22.40 -6.67
CA ARG A 89 1.02 23.46 -6.00
C ARG A 89 1.94 24.10 -7.03
#